data_AF-A0A6M3LYK8-F1
#
_entry.id   AF-A0A6M3LYK8-F1
#
_cell.length_a   1.000
_cell.length_b   1.000
_cell.length_c   1.000
_cell.angle_alpha   90.00
_cell.angle_beta   90.00
_cell.angle_gamma   90.00
#
_symmetry.space_group_name_H-M   'P 1'
#
loop_
_entity.id
_entity.type
_entity.pdbx_description
1 polymer ?
#
loop_
_entity_poly.entity_id
_entity_poly.type
_entity_poly.pdbx_seq_one_letter_code
_entity_poly.pdbx_strand_id
1 'polypeptide(L)'
;MSEVRTKVKKVLFMVRREYYDDIVSGEKREEIRNPDKWQWLMGADPPKVAVFMCGKDRIHRRQITRIYLEDPAKVLGREPSYQGKQDLHYNWGGYPRRDCIVVELGDTYDVEGITRYMNEKIKKVMIKDPCPKCGTELEEDPEDSSEGYCPKCNYGWRFPRKEG
;
A
#
# COMPACT_ATOMS: atom_id res chain seq x y z
N MET A 1 9.58 -19.94 11.94
CA MET A 1 9.28 -18.52 12.27
C MET A 1 8.27 -18.03 11.25
N SER A 2 7.02 -17.83 11.65
CA SER A 2 5.98 -17.31 10.77
C SER A 2 6.25 -15.83 10.49
N GLU A 3 6.44 -15.47 9.22
CA GLU A 3 6.43 -14.07 8.81
C GLU A 3 5.04 -13.50 9.10
N VAL A 4 4.94 -12.69 10.16
CA VAL A 4 3.75 -11.90 10.45
C VAL A 4 3.56 -10.94 9.29
N ARG A 5 2.66 -11.25 8.36
CA ARG A 5 2.21 -10.37 7.27
C ARG A 5 1.69 -9.07 7.86
N THR A 6 2.57 -8.10 8.08
CA THR A 6 2.19 -6.81 8.63
C THR A 6 1.38 -6.07 7.57
N LYS A 7 0.09 -5.85 7.84
CA LYS A 7 -0.82 -5.21 6.89
C LYS A 7 -0.38 -3.75 6.69
N VAL A 8 0.15 -3.42 5.51
CA VAL A 8 0.66 -2.08 5.22
C VAL A 8 -0.48 -1.06 5.32
N LYS A 9 -0.35 -0.11 6.25
CA LYS A 9 -1.31 0.97 6.48
C LYS A 9 -1.28 2.00 5.35
N LYS A 10 -2.46 2.39 4.87
CA LYS A 10 -2.66 3.28 3.72
C LYS A 10 -3.47 4.50 4.13
N VAL A 11 -3.28 5.61 3.43
CA VAL A 11 -4.11 6.82 3.53
C VAL A 11 -4.70 7.15 2.16
N LEU A 12 -5.96 7.57 2.13
CA LEU A 12 -6.66 7.98 0.92
C LEU A 12 -6.73 9.51 0.83
N PHE A 13 -6.37 10.04 -0.33
CA PHE A 13 -6.51 11.44 -0.71
C PHE A 13 -7.41 11.55 -1.95
N MET A 14 -8.52 12.28 -1.79
CA MET A 14 -9.29 12.73 -2.95
C MET A 14 -8.66 14.02 -3.46
N VAL A 15 -8.32 14.04 -4.74
CA VAL A 15 -7.62 15.15 -5.37
C VAL A 15 -8.34 15.57 -6.65
N ARG A 16 -8.16 16.84 -7.02
CA ARG A 16 -8.64 17.36 -8.30
C ARG A 16 -7.78 16.83 -9.44
N ARG A 17 -8.32 16.88 -10.66
CA ARG A 17 -7.67 16.27 -11.83
C ARG A 17 -6.31 16.87 -12.11
N GLU A 18 -6.19 18.20 -12.03
CA GLU A 18 -4.93 18.91 -12.24
C GLU A 18 -3.82 18.39 -11.31
N TYR A 19 -4.13 18.16 -10.02
CA TYR A 19 -3.15 17.63 -9.08
C TYR A 19 -2.91 16.14 -9.27
N TYR A 20 -3.93 15.38 -9.68
CA TYR A 20 -3.78 13.95 -9.93
C TYR A 20 -2.78 13.68 -11.05
N ASP A 21 -2.89 14.41 -12.15
CA ASP A 21 -2.02 14.24 -13.31
C ASP A 21 -0.55 14.55 -12.94
N ASP A 22 -0.29 15.61 -12.16
CA ASP A 22 1.06 15.96 -11.64
C ASP A 22 1.64 14.90 -10.68
N ILE A 23 0.78 14.22 -9.89
CA ILE A 23 1.21 13.16 -8.96
C ILE A 23 1.58 11.89 -9.74
N VAL A 24 0.80 11.56 -10.77
CA VAL A 24 1.04 10.41 -11.64
C VAL A 24 2.31 10.59 -12.45
N SER A 25 2.55 11.79 -12.99
CA SER A 25 3.80 12.10 -13.70
C SER A 25 5.01 12.11 -12.77
N GLY A 26 4.80 12.32 -11.47
CA GLY A 26 5.85 12.41 -10.46
C GLY A 26 6.49 13.80 -10.35
N GLU A 27 5.92 14.79 -11.03
CA GLU A 27 6.28 16.21 -10.89
C GLU A 27 5.90 16.71 -9.49
N LYS A 28 4.74 16.31 -8.98
CA LYS A 28 4.32 16.60 -7.61
C LYS A 28 4.82 15.52 -6.65
N ARG A 29 5.71 15.91 -5.73
CA ARG A 29 6.37 15.00 -4.77
C ARG A 29 5.91 15.15 -3.33
N GLU A 30 5.08 16.15 -3.05
CA GLU A 30 4.57 16.41 -1.72
C GLU A 30 3.06 16.59 -1.75
N GLU A 31 2.37 16.04 -0.76
CA GLU A 31 0.97 16.30 -0.50
C GLU A 31 0.83 17.03 0.84
N ILE A 32 0.19 18.21 0.82
CA ILE A 32 0.06 19.06 2.01
C ILE A 32 -1.37 19.05 2.53
N ARG A 33 -1.54 18.98 3.85
CA ARG A 33 -2.85 18.91 4.51
C ARG A 33 -2.91 19.79 5.76
N ASN A 34 -4.12 20.23 6.08
CA ASN A 34 -4.40 20.96 7.31
C ASN A 34 -4.11 20.06 8.54
N PRO A 35 -3.23 20.47 9.47
CA PRO A 35 -2.92 19.70 10.66
C PRO A 35 -4.13 19.33 11.53
N ASP A 36 -5.11 20.21 11.66
CA ASP A 36 -6.26 20.01 12.58
C ASP A 36 -7.09 18.76 12.23
N LYS A 37 -7.13 18.40 10.95
CA LYS A 37 -7.90 17.24 10.46
C LYS A 37 -7.04 16.01 10.21
N TRP A 38 -5.74 16.20 10.08
CA TRP A 38 -4.82 15.18 9.56
C TRP A 38 -3.69 14.83 10.53
N GLN A 39 -3.70 15.37 11.76
CA GLN A 39 -2.67 15.11 12.78
C GLN A 39 -2.39 13.63 13.03
N TRP A 40 -3.41 12.77 12.88
CA TRP A 40 -3.29 11.32 13.03
C TRP A 40 -2.28 10.68 12.06
N LEU A 41 -1.94 11.34 10.95
CA LEU A 41 -0.89 10.88 10.03
C LEU A 41 0.49 10.81 10.69
N MET A 42 0.73 11.60 11.73
CA MET A 42 1.99 11.64 12.48
C MET A 42 1.95 10.80 13.77
N GLY A 43 0.95 9.92 13.92
CA GLY A 43 0.85 9.03 15.08
C GLY A 43 1.95 7.97 15.13
N ALA A 44 1.93 7.14 16.19
CA ALA A 44 2.94 6.10 16.45
C ALA A 44 3.09 5.06 15.31
N ASP A 45 2.03 4.84 14.54
CA ASP A 45 2.01 3.97 13.36
C ASP A 45 1.49 4.75 12.13
N PRO A 46 2.36 5.54 11.46
CA PRO A 46 1.96 6.36 10.32
C PRO A 46 1.78 5.50 9.06
N PRO A 47 0.85 5.87 8.15
CA PRO A 47 0.67 5.16 6.90
C PRO A 47 1.95 5.18 6.05
N LYS A 48 2.17 4.10 5.28
CA LYS A 48 3.34 3.95 4.39
C LYS A 48 2.99 4.12 2.91
N VAL A 49 1.70 4.19 2.59
CA VAL A 49 1.23 4.31 1.21
C VAL A 49 0.16 5.40 1.14
N ALA A 50 0.37 6.34 0.22
CA ALA A 50 -0.61 7.33 -0.18
C ALA A 50 -1.40 6.79 -1.38
N VAL A 51 -2.72 6.81 -1.30
CA VAL A 51 -3.65 6.43 -2.35
C VAL A 51 -4.33 7.69 -2.83
N PHE A 52 -4.20 8.01 -4.10
CA PHE A 52 -4.81 9.19 -4.73
C PHE A 52 -5.97 8.75 -5.60
N MET A 53 -7.12 9.38 -5.42
CA MET A 53 -8.31 9.16 -6.23
C MET A 53 -8.77 10.44 -6.93
N CYS A 54 -9.07 10.32 -8.22
CA CYS A 54 -9.66 11.39 -9.04
C CYS A 54 -10.88 10.85 -9.80
N GLY A 55 -12.08 11.13 -9.29
CA GLY A 55 -13.31 10.52 -9.82
C GLY A 55 -13.43 9.04 -9.42
N LYS A 56 -14.25 8.28 -10.15
CA LYS A 56 -14.61 6.90 -9.77
C LYS A 56 -13.52 5.87 -10.10
N ASP A 57 -12.80 6.07 -11.20
CA ASP A 57 -11.98 5.00 -11.80
C ASP A 57 -10.48 5.29 -11.83
N ARG A 58 -10.04 6.47 -11.38
CA ARG A 58 -8.62 6.84 -11.38
C ARG A 58 -8.04 6.69 -10.00
N ILE A 59 -7.20 5.68 -9.82
CA ILE A 59 -6.51 5.39 -8.56
C ILE A 59 -5.02 5.32 -8.84
N HIS A 60 -4.25 6.13 -8.12
CA HIS A 60 -2.78 6.07 -8.15
C HIS A 60 -2.22 5.87 -6.75
N ARG A 61 -1.06 5.23 -6.62
CA ARG A 61 -0.46 4.92 -5.32
C ARG A 61 1.00 5.30 -5.30
N ARG A 62 1.43 5.95 -4.22
CA ARG A 62 2.82 6.33 -3.98
C ARG A 62 3.25 5.82 -2.62
N GLN A 63 4.53 5.48 -2.49
CA GLN A 63 5.14 5.28 -1.17
C GLN A 63 5.17 6.60 -0.41
N ILE A 64 4.95 6.55 0.89
CA ILE A 64 5.19 7.69 1.78
C ILE A 64 6.59 7.53 2.35
N THR A 65 7.47 8.45 2.03
CA THR A 65 8.85 8.44 2.54
C THR A 65 8.91 9.10 3.91
N ARG A 66 8.23 10.25 4.07
CA ARG A 66 8.26 11.05 5.29
C ARG A 66 6.93 11.76 5.52
N ILE A 67 6.63 12.03 6.79
CA ILE A 67 5.51 12.87 7.22
C ILE A 67 6.04 13.83 8.28
N TYR A 68 5.83 15.14 8.11
CA TYR A 68 6.33 16.16 9.03
C TYR A 68 5.49 17.44 8.99
N LEU A 69 5.73 18.35 9.93
CA LEU A 69 5.15 19.70 9.93
C LEU A 69 6.15 20.70 9.32
N GLU A 70 5.68 21.57 8.44
CA GLU A 70 6.47 22.67 7.90
C GLU A 70 5.57 23.83 7.45
N ASP A 71 6.17 25.01 7.29
CA ASP A 71 5.51 26.17 6.70
C ASP A 71 5.10 25.88 5.24
N PRO A 72 3.80 25.97 4.90
CA PRO A 72 3.34 25.67 3.55
C PRO A 72 3.97 26.57 2.48
N ALA A 73 4.34 27.82 2.79
CA ALA A 73 4.98 28.70 1.83
C ALA A 73 6.40 28.22 1.48
N LYS A 74 7.11 27.63 2.45
CA LYS A 74 8.42 27.02 2.21
C LYS A 74 8.32 25.76 1.37
N VAL A 75 7.35 24.87 1.70
CA VAL A 75 7.15 23.61 0.97
C VAL A 75 6.81 23.88 -0.49
N LEU A 76 5.97 24.88 -0.76
CA LEU A 76 5.57 25.25 -2.12
C LEU A 76 6.61 26.10 -2.86
N GLY A 77 7.63 26.63 -2.16
CA GLY A 77 8.57 27.62 -2.70
C GLY A 77 7.92 28.95 -3.10
N ARG A 78 6.67 29.17 -2.68
CA ARG A 78 5.84 30.33 -3.00
C ARG A 78 4.70 30.46 -2.00
N GLU A 79 4.07 31.62 -1.96
CA GLU A 79 2.83 31.81 -1.23
C GLU A 79 1.73 30.84 -1.69
N PRO A 80 0.98 30.21 -0.76
CA PRO A 80 -0.17 29.39 -1.12
C PRO A 80 -1.19 30.18 -1.94
N SER A 81 -1.80 29.53 -2.93
CA SER A 81 -2.88 30.13 -3.72
C SER A 81 -4.09 30.46 -2.82
N TYR A 82 -5.02 31.29 -3.31
CA TYR A 82 -6.26 31.59 -2.57
C TYR A 82 -6.98 30.32 -2.09
N GLN A 83 -7.15 29.34 -2.99
CA GLN A 83 -7.73 28.04 -2.63
C GLN A 83 -6.86 27.27 -1.63
N GLY A 84 -5.54 27.25 -1.81
CA GLY A 84 -4.63 26.59 -0.86
C GLY A 84 -4.71 27.21 0.53
N LYS A 85 -4.90 28.53 0.61
CA LYS A 85 -5.13 29.23 1.89
C LYS A 85 -6.43 28.80 2.55
N GLN A 86 -7.50 28.61 1.77
CA GLN A 86 -8.76 28.08 2.30
C GLN A 86 -8.59 26.64 2.80
N ASP A 87 -8.00 25.76 1.99
CA ASP A 87 -7.87 24.33 2.29
C ASP A 87 -6.99 24.07 3.53
N LEU A 88 -5.95 24.89 3.71
CA LEU A 88 -5.04 24.81 4.86
C LEU A 88 -5.53 25.58 6.10
N HIS A 89 -6.67 26.27 6.01
CA HIS A 89 -7.11 27.22 7.04
C HIS A 89 -6.02 28.25 7.36
N TYR A 90 -5.35 28.74 6.31
CA TYR A 90 -4.13 29.51 6.43
C TYR A 90 -4.32 30.82 7.19
N ASN A 91 -5.50 31.44 7.22
CA ASN A 91 -5.74 32.70 7.94
C ASN A 91 -6.74 32.56 9.10
N TRP A 92 -6.85 31.37 9.70
CA TRP A 92 -7.80 31.13 10.79
C TRP A 92 -7.45 31.98 12.02
N GLY A 93 -8.38 32.83 12.46
CA GLY A 93 -8.18 33.72 13.62
C GLY A 93 -7.36 34.99 13.34
N GLY A 94 -7.20 35.38 12.07
CA GLY A 94 -6.56 36.66 11.69
C GLY A 94 -5.04 36.62 11.56
N TYR A 95 -4.41 35.44 11.73
CA TYR A 95 -2.97 35.24 11.58
C TYR A 95 -2.67 34.12 10.58
N PRO A 96 -1.58 34.23 9.79
CA PRO A 96 -1.15 33.18 8.88
C PRO A 96 -0.66 31.96 9.67
N ARG A 97 -1.26 30.79 9.43
CA ARG A 97 -0.84 29.49 9.94
C ARG A 97 0.53 29.15 9.36
N ARG A 98 1.45 28.81 10.24
CA ARG A 98 2.86 28.54 9.89
C ARG A 98 3.20 27.06 9.81
N ASP A 99 2.21 26.19 9.91
CA ASP A 99 2.39 24.75 9.91
C ASP A 99 1.32 24.05 9.04
N CYS A 100 1.77 23.15 8.18
CA CYS A 100 0.95 22.19 7.48
C CYS A 100 1.57 20.80 7.63
N ILE A 101 0.74 19.75 7.53
CA ILE A 101 1.27 18.39 7.43
C ILE A 101 1.72 18.18 6.00
N VAL A 102 2.99 17.81 5.84
CA VAL A 102 3.59 17.44 4.57
C VAL A 102 3.73 15.93 4.53
N VAL A 103 3.22 15.32 3.47
CA VAL A 103 3.41 13.91 3.14
C VAL A 103 4.31 13.85 1.92
N GLU A 104 5.54 13.41 2.11
CA GLU A 104 6.53 13.27 1.04
C GLU A 104 6.32 11.94 0.31
N LEU A 105 6.26 12.03 -1.02
CA LEU A 105 5.90 10.95 -1.93
C LEU A 105 7.15 10.37 -2.58
N GLY A 106 7.44 9.11 -2.27
CA GLY A 106 8.43 8.29 -2.95
C GLY A 106 7.89 7.72 -4.25
N ASP A 107 8.45 6.61 -4.71
CA ASP A 107 8.08 5.99 -5.99
C ASP A 107 6.65 5.46 -6.03
N THR A 108 6.18 5.13 -7.24
CA THR A 108 4.91 4.44 -7.46
C THR A 108 4.87 3.14 -6.65
N TYR A 109 3.85 3.01 -5.81
CA TYR A 109 3.65 1.79 -5.03
C TYR A 109 2.89 0.77 -5.85
N ASP A 110 3.64 -0.08 -6.54
CA ASP A 110 3.08 -1.13 -7.38
C ASP A 110 2.61 -2.34 -6.54
N VAL A 111 1.32 -2.38 -6.25
CA VAL A 111 0.68 -3.53 -5.61
C VAL A 111 0.63 -4.74 -6.56
N GLU A 112 0.55 -4.52 -7.87
CA GLU A 112 0.48 -5.59 -8.86
C GLU A 112 1.83 -6.29 -9.03
N GLY A 113 2.93 -5.54 -9.05
CA GLY A 113 4.30 -6.08 -9.03
C GLY A 113 4.59 -6.87 -7.78
N ILE A 114 4.16 -6.39 -6.60
CA ILE A 114 4.30 -7.12 -5.34
C ILE A 114 3.42 -8.37 -5.33
N THR A 115 2.17 -8.30 -5.80
CA THR A 115 1.26 -9.44 -5.86
C THR A 115 1.74 -10.47 -6.89
N ARG A 116 2.25 -10.03 -8.04
CA ARG A 116 2.86 -10.89 -9.07
C ARG A 116 4.12 -11.58 -8.53
N TYR A 117 5.03 -10.84 -7.91
CA TYR A 117 6.22 -11.40 -7.28
C TYR A 117 5.87 -12.39 -6.16
N MET A 118 4.90 -12.07 -5.31
CA MET A 118 4.43 -12.98 -4.26
C MET A 118 3.76 -14.22 -4.87
N ASN A 119 2.94 -14.07 -5.90
CA ASN A 119 2.33 -15.19 -6.61
C ASN A 119 3.37 -16.05 -7.35
N GLU A 120 4.41 -15.47 -7.93
CA GLU A 120 5.54 -16.19 -8.56
C GLU A 120 6.39 -16.92 -7.52
N LYS A 121 6.62 -16.33 -6.34
CA LYS A 121 7.31 -17.00 -5.23
C LYS A 121 6.45 -18.08 -4.57
N ILE A 122 5.14 -17.85 -4.40
CA ILE A 122 4.21 -18.86 -3.87
C ILE A 122 4.08 -20.02 -4.86
N LYS A 123 4.03 -19.76 -6.17
CA LYS A 123 4.11 -20.81 -7.21
C LYS A 123 5.40 -21.62 -7.15
N LYS A 124 6.53 -21.04 -6.71
CA LYS A 124 7.78 -21.78 -6.44
C LYS A 124 7.79 -22.54 -5.11
N VAL A 125 6.90 -22.19 -4.17
CA VAL A 125 6.74 -22.85 -2.86
C VAL A 125 5.59 -23.85 -2.86
N MET A 126 4.80 -23.94 -3.93
CA MET A 126 4.01 -25.14 -4.22
C MET A 126 5.00 -26.29 -4.45
N ILE A 127 5.28 -27.00 -3.37
CA ILE A 127 5.95 -28.28 -3.41
C ILE A 127 5.00 -29.18 -4.18
N LYS A 128 5.33 -29.44 -5.45
CA LYS A 128 4.73 -30.57 -6.18
C LYS A 128 5.30 -31.83 -5.54
N ASP A 129 4.75 -32.26 -4.41
CA ASP A 129 5.15 -33.54 -3.85
C ASP A 129 4.70 -34.62 -4.86
N PRO A 130 5.65 -35.36 -5.47
CA PRO A 130 5.28 -36.38 -6.44
C PRO A 130 4.54 -37.49 -5.70
N CYS A 131 3.51 -38.06 -6.34
CA CYS A 131 2.76 -39.18 -5.78
C CYS A 131 3.73 -40.27 -5.28
N PRO A 132 3.69 -40.67 -4.00
CA PRO A 132 4.65 -41.61 -3.42
C PRO A 132 4.61 -43.00 -4.06
N LYS A 133 3.53 -43.34 -4.77
CA LYS A 133 3.37 -44.62 -5.47
C LYS A 133 3.85 -44.60 -6.91
N CYS A 134 3.67 -43.50 -7.65
CA CYS A 134 3.88 -43.47 -9.10
C CYS A 134 4.69 -42.29 -9.62
N GLY A 135 5.20 -41.43 -8.72
CA GLY A 135 6.07 -40.30 -9.06
C GLY A 135 5.40 -39.18 -9.85
N THR A 136 4.07 -39.21 -10.00
CA THR A 136 3.35 -38.19 -10.77
C THR A 136 3.28 -36.90 -9.96
N GLU A 137 3.77 -35.80 -10.55
CA GLU A 137 3.63 -34.46 -9.98
C GLU A 137 2.16 -34.09 -9.84
N LEU A 138 1.76 -33.68 -8.63
CA LEU A 138 0.40 -33.24 -8.34
C LEU A 138 0.41 -31.73 -8.12
N GLU A 139 -0.60 -31.06 -8.67
CA GLU A 139 -0.90 -29.68 -8.32
C GLU A 139 -1.85 -29.72 -7.13
N GLU A 140 -1.32 -29.54 -5.92
CA GLU A 140 -2.13 -29.45 -4.70
C GLU A 140 -2.46 -27.97 -4.39
N ASP A 141 -3.74 -27.70 -4.11
CA ASP A 141 -4.21 -26.42 -3.58
C ASP A 141 -3.86 -26.38 -2.07
N PRO A 142 -3.14 -25.36 -1.57
CA PRO A 142 -2.58 -25.36 -0.20
C PRO A 142 -3.62 -25.28 0.93
N GLU A 143 -4.92 -25.19 0.62
CA GLU A 143 -5.99 -25.15 1.59
C GLU A 143 -6.63 -26.54 1.73
N ASP A 144 -6.13 -27.27 2.73
CA ASP A 144 -6.92 -28.23 3.50
C ASP A 144 -7.16 -29.63 2.89
N SER A 145 -6.13 -30.47 2.91
CA SER A 145 -6.39 -31.91 2.99
C SER A 145 -5.38 -32.65 3.85
N SER A 146 -5.85 -33.19 4.97
CA SER A 146 -5.14 -34.23 5.73
C SER A 146 -4.98 -35.55 4.97
N GLU A 147 -5.45 -35.59 3.71
CA GLU A 147 -5.48 -36.74 2.82
C GLU A 147 -5.08 -36.27 1.41
N GLY A 148 -4.06 -36.89 0.81
CA GLY A 148 -3.68 -36.69 -0.59
C GLY A 148 -4.25 -37.81 -1.46
N TYR A 149 -4.61 -37.49 -2.71
CA TYR A 149 -5.17 -38.46 -3.66
C TYR A 149 -4.53 -38.30 -5.05
N CYS A 150 -4.05 -39.40 -5.62
CA CYS A 150 -3.48 -39.42 -6.97
C CYS A 150 -4.50 -39.97 -7.99
N PRO A 151 -4.99 -39.14 -8.93
CA PRO A 151 -5.96 -39.58 -9.94
C PRO A 151 -5.37 -40.57 -10.96
N LYS A 152 -4.04 -40.59 -11.14
CA LYS A 152 -3.37 -41.48 -12.12
C LYS A 152 -3.31 -42.94 -11.67
N CYS A 153 -3.04 -43.18 -10.39
CA CYS A 153 -2.87 -44.53 -9.85
C CYS A 153 -3.91 -44.89 -8.78
N ASN A 154 -4.91 -44.02 -8.60
CA ASN A 154 -6.04 -44.17 -7.70
C ASN A 154 -5.60 -44.44 -6.24
N TYR A 155 -4.48 -43.82 -5.83
CA TYR A 155 -3.85 -44.04 -4.52
C TYR A 155 -4.15 -42.86 -3.60
N GLY A 156 -4.69 -43.15 -2.41
CA GLY A 156 -4.84 -42.18 -1.34
C GLY A 156 -3.76 -42.36 -0.27
N TRP A 157 -3.22 -41.27 0.26
CA TRP A 157 -2.32 -41.28 1.43
C TRP A 157 -2.74 -40.22 2.43
N ARG A 158 -2.31 -40.38 3.69
CA ARG A 158 -2.52 -39.39 4.74
C ARG A 158 -1.18 -38.76 5.07
N PHE A 159 -1.13 -37.43 5.10
CA PHE A 159 0.07 -36.75 5.59
C PHE A 159 0.13 -36.90 7.12
N PRO A 160 1.29 -37.26 7.69
CA PRO A 160 1.43 -37.30 9.14
C PRO A 160 1.11 -35.90 9.70
N ARG A 161 0.17 -35.82 10.64
CA ARG A 161 -0.10 -34.56 11.34
C ARG A 161 1.20 -34.13 12.00
N LYS A 162 1.68 -32.93 11.67
CA LYS A 162 2.77 -32.31 12.42
C LYS A 162 2.22 -32.03 13.82
N GLU A 163 2.62 -32.83 14.80
CA GLU A 163 2.44 -32.47 16.21
C GLU A 163 3.19 -31.15 16.44
N GLY A 164 2.46 -30.16 16.94
CA GLY A 164 2.95 -28.81 17.23
C GLY A 164 3.58 -28.71 18.61
#